data_AF-A0A3D5YM45-F1
#
_entry.id   AF-A0A3D5YM45-F1
#
_cell.length_a   1.000
_cell.length_b   1.000
_cell.length_c   1.000
_cell.angle_alpha   90.00
_cell.angle_beta   90.00
_cell.angle_gamma   90.00
#
_symmetry.space_group_name_H-M   'P 1'
#
loop_
_entity.id
_entity.type
_entity.pdbx_description
1 polymer ?
#
loop_
_entity_poly.entity_id
_entity_poly.type
_entity_poly.pdbx_seq_one_letter_code
_entity_poly.pdbx_strand_id
1 'polypeptide(L)'
;MNFSLKHITAQVISYLFHPGILPTIGVVYILFVVPQVIDISLVFRITGIVFLGTYVGPMFGTILLRWTGIISSIHLVKKEERIYPYLTAAASMLATANFLARNEVPMEVTFSILASAVVVFASTIALPFFKSSAHMAGIAGFIALYLRLFDFYNQGSLLVVIALS
;
A
#
# COMPACT_ATOMS: atom_id res chain seq x y z
N MET A 1 5.47 -23.38 -20.37
CA MET A 1 4.35 -22.45 -20.66
C MET A 1 4.89 -21.36 -21.58
N ASN A 2 4.45 -21.30 -22.85
CA ASN A 2 4.82 -20.21 -23.75
C ASN A 2 3.89 -19.02 -23.48
N PHE A 3 4.33 -18.09 -22.63
CA PHE A 3 3.59 -16.86 -22.39
C PHE A 3 3.73 -15.95 -23.61
N SER A 4 2.59 -15.57 -24.20
CA SER A 4 2.54 -14.52 -25.24
C SER A 4 3.12 -13.22 -24.69
N LEU A 5 3.89 -12.49 -25.50
CA LEU A 5 4.50 -11.21 -25.12
C LEU A 5 3.47 -10.25 -24.51
N LYS A 6 2.24 -10.24 -25.06
CA LYS A 6 1.09 -9.46 -24.57
C LYS A 6 0.70 -9.82 -23.12
N HIS A 7 0.79 -11.11 -22.77
CA HIS A 7 0.40 -11.57 -21.45
C HIS A 7 1.42 -11.16 -20.38
N ILE A 8 2.72 -11.21 -20.72
CA ILE A 8 3.81 -10.74 -19.86
C ILE A 8 3.68 -9.24 -19.63
N THR A 9 3.44 -8.45 -20.69
CA THR A 9 3.30 -6.99 -20.55
C THR A 9 2.11 -6.63 -19.66
N ALA A 10 0.95 -7.28 -19.85
CA ALA A 10 -0.24 -7.04 -19.03
C ALA A 10 -0.02 -7.37 -17.54
N GLN A 11 0.74 -8.44 -17.25
CA GLN A 11 1.08 -8.80 -15.87
C GLN A 11 2.03 -7.78 -15.24
N VAL A 12 3.08 -7.36 -15.94
CA VAL A 12 4.02 -6.34 -15.44
C VAL A 12 3.29 -5.03 -15.13
N ILE A 13 2.44 -4.57 -16.03
CA ILE A 13 1.63 -3.36 -15.82
C ILE A 13 0.72 -3.55 -14.60
N SER A 14 0.06 -4.69 -14.48
CA SER A 14 -0.82 -4.98 -13.33
C SER A 14 -0.08 -5.00 -11.99
N TYR A 15 1.18 -5.47 -11.96
CA TYR A 15 2.01 -5.44 -10.75
C TYR A 15 2.52 -4.03 -10.43
N LEU A 16 2.90 -3.24 -11.43
CA LEU A 16 3.36 -1.86 -11.25
C LEU A 16 2.25 -0.94 -10.73
N PHE A 17 1.03 -1.11 -11.24
CA PHE A 17 -0.16 -0.36 -10.81
C PHE A 17 -0.98 -1.09 -9.75
N HIS A 18 -0.34 -1.98 -8.99
CA HIS A 18 -1.00 -2.69 -7.91
C HIS A 18 -1.23 -1.74 -6.71
N PRO A 19 -2.40 -1.77 -6.05
CA PRO A 19 -2.77 -0.81 -5.00
C PRO A 19 -1.81 -0.81 -3.80
N GLY A 20 -1.04 -1.89 -3.60
CA GLY A 20 0.02 -1.95 -2.60
C GLY A 20 1.13 -0.90 -2.78
N ILE A 21 1.24 -0.26 -3.95
CA ILE A 21 2.19 0.83 -4.21
C ILE A 21 1.68 2.19 -3.72
N LEU A 22 0.36 2.34 -3.55
CA LEU A 22 -0.27 3.62 -3.17
C LEU A 22 0.20 4.15 -1.80
N PRO A 23 0.39 3.30 -0.75
CA PRO A 23 0.98 3.77 0.50
C PRO A 23 2.39 4.36 0.31
N THR A 24 3.20 3.77 -0.58
CA THR A 24 4.55 4.28 -0.89
C THR A 24 4.47 5.65 -1.58
N ILE A 25 3.58 5.80 -2.55
CA ILE A 25 3.35 7.08 -3.25
C ILE A 25 2.83 8.14 -2.26
N GLY A 26 1.90 7.76 -1.38
CA GLY A 26 1.37 8.64 -0.32
C GLY A 26 2.46 9.14 0.61
N VAL A 27 3.41 8.29 1.00
CA VAL A 27 4.54 8.70 1.85
C VAL A 27 5.48 9.66 1.14
N VAL A 28 5.79 9.41 -0.13
CA VAL A 28 6.59 10.37 -0.92
C VAL A 28 5.88 11.73 -0.92
N TYR A 29 4.58 11.75 -1.21
CA TYR A 29 3.79 12.98 -1.21
C TYR A 29 3.81 13.69 0.15
N ILE A 30 3.57 12.97 1.25
CA ILE A 30 3.63 13.52 2.61
C ILE A 30 4.97 14.21 2.85
N LEU A 31 6.08 13.53 2.57
CA LEU A 31 7.43 14.04 2.86
C LEU A 31 7.80 15.31 2.08
N PHE A 32 7.14 15.55 0.94
CA PHE A 32 7.30 16.79 0.16
C PHE A 32 6.36 17.92 0.57
N VAL A 33 5.24 17.61 1.23
CA VAL A 33 4.20 18.59 1.61
C VAL A 33 4.32 19.06 3.04
N VAL A 34 4.83 18.21 3.94
CA VAL A 34 5.05 18.61 5.33
C VAL A 34 6.01 19.80 5.38
N PRO A 35 5.76 20.80 6.25
CA PRO A 35 6.54 22.04 6.30
C PRO A 35 7.96 21.84 6.87
N GLN A 36 8.29 20.64 7.32
CA GLN A 36 9.60 20.29 7.85
C GLN A 36 10.59 20.13 6.69
N VAL A 37 11.80 20.67 6.84
CA VAL A 37 12.89 20.40 5.89
C VAL A 37 13.41 19.00 6.18
N ILE A 38 13.17 18.07 5.25
CA ILE A 38 13.59 16.68 5.36
C ILE A 38 14.79 16.44 4.43
N ASP A 39 15.86 15.87 4.98
CA ASP A 39 17.02 15.49 4.20
C ASP A 39 16.66 14.42 3.15
N ILE A 40 17.21 14.55 1.94
CA ILE A 40 16.87 13.64 0.83
C ILE A 40 17.27 12.18 1.11
N SER A 41 18.34 11.95 1.87
CA SER A 41 18.75 10.61 2.31
C SER A 41 17.69 10.01 3.23
N LEU A 42 17.13 10.82 4.12
CA LEU A 42 16.04 10.41 4.99
C LEU A 42 14.77 10.09 4.17
N VAL A 43 14.44 10.88 3.14
CA VAL A 43 13.33 10.56 2.22
C VAL A 43 13.52 9.19 1.58
N PHE A 44 14.67 8.91 0.97
CA PHE A 44 14.95 7.61 0.36
C PHE A 44 14.86 6.46 1.37
N ARG A 45 15.38 6.66 2.58
CA ARG A 45 15.35 5.66 3.64
C ARG A 45 13.91 5.35 4.07
N ILE A 46 13.10 6.37 4.35
CA ILE A 46 11.70 6.20 4.76
C ILE A 46 10.89 5.55 3.66
N THR A 47 10.96 6.07 2.43
CA THR A 47 10.25 5.52 1.28
C THR A 47 10.65 4.08 1.01
N GLY A 48 11.94 3.74 1.14
CA GLY A 48 12.43 2.38 1.00
C GLY A 48 11.86 1.44 2.06
N ILE A 49 11.87 1.84 3.33
CA ILE A 49 11.26 1.06 4.43
C ILE A 49 9.77 0.84 4.18
N VAL A 50 9.05 1.89 3.78
CA VAL A 50 7.62 1.81 3.47
C VAL A 50 7.38 0.88 2.30
N PHE A 51 8.11 1.02 1.19
CA PHE A 51 7.98 0.14 0.03
C PHE A 51 8.23 -1.33 0.40
N LEU A 52 9.28 -1.59 1.18
CA LEU A 52 9.57 -2.93 1.68
C LEU A 52 8.41 -3.46 2.55
N GLY A 53 7.85 -2.62 3.42
CA GLY A 53 6.78 -2.99 4.34
C GLY A 53 5.40 -3.16 3.72
N THR A 54 5.06 -2.37 2.70
CA THR A 54 3.71 -2.31 2.12
C THR A 54 3.57 -3.05 0.80
N TYR A 55 4.69 -3.37 0.14
CA TYR A 55 4.69 -4.06 -1.14
C TYR A 55 5.50 -5.35 -1.11
N VAL A 56 6.80 -5.27 -0.78
CA VAL A 56 7.71 -6.43 -0.86
C VAL A 56 7.39 -7.47 0.22
N GLY A 57 7.19 -7.04 1.47
CA GLY A 57 6.86 -7.89 2.61
C GLY A 57 5.58 -8.71 2.39
N PRO A 58 4.45 -8.09 2.03
CA PRO A 58 3.22 -8.80 1.69
C PRO A 58 3.38 -9.77 0.51
N MET A 59 4.12 -9.37 -0.53
CA MET A 59 4.38 -10.21 -1.70
C MET A 59 5.23 -11.44 -1.31
N PHE A 60 6.29 -11.24 -0.54
CA PHE A 60 7.13 -12.32 -0.03
C PHE A 60 6.32 -13.26 0.88
N GLY A 61 5.50 -12.72 1.77
CA GLY A 61 4.59 -13.49 2.60
C GLY A 61 3.58 -14.31 1.77
N THR A 62 3.03 -13.75 0.70
CA THR A 62 2.15 -14.47 -0.23
C THR A 62 2.87 -15.63 -0.93
N ILE A 63 4.13 -15.43 -1.33
CA ILE A 63 4.96 -16.49 -1.92
C ILE A 63 5.22 -17.60 -0.90
N LEU A 64 5.51 -17.26 0.36
CA LEU A 64 5.68 -18.25 1.43
C LEU A 64 4.40 -19.05 1.67
N LEU A 65 3.24 -18.40 1.74
CA LEU A 65 1.93 -19.07 1.86
C LEU A 65 1.68 -20.04 0.71
N ARG A 66 2.14 -19.69 -0.51
CA ARG A 66 2.05 -20.58 -1.67
C ARG A 66 2.98 -21.78 -1.51
N TRP A 67 4.22 -21.53 -1.08
CA TRP A 67 5.23 -22.58 -0.94
C TRP A 67 4.88 -23.59 0.16
N THR A 68 4.26 -23.15 1.25
CA THR A 68 3.77 -24.01 2.32
C THR A 68 2.45 -24.72 2.00
N GLY A 69 1.86 -24.46 0.83
CA GLY A 69 0.60 -25.09 0.40
C GLY A 69 -0.67 -24.51 1.04
N ILE A 70 -0.57 -23.42 1.80
CA ILE A 70 -1.74 -22.74 2.39
C ILE A 70 -2.64 -22.14 1.30
N ILE A 71 -2.04 -21.62 0.22
CA ILE A 71 -2.77 -21.12 -0.95
C ILE A 71 -2.45 -21.91 -2.22
N SER A 72 -3.46 -22.08 -3.07
CA SER A 72 -3.40 -22.85 -4.32
C SER A 72 -2.81 -22.06 -5.50
N SER A 73 -2.71 -20.74 -5.41
CA SER A 73 -2.10 -19.90 -6.44
C SER A 73 -1.78 -18.50 -5.92
N ILE A 74 -0.68 -17.92 -6.40
CA ILE A 74 -0.32 -16.51 -6.12
C ILE A 74 -1.32 -15.55 -6.79
N HIS A 75 -2.02 -15.98 -7.85
CA HIS A 75 -3.06 -15.18 -8.50
C HIS A 75 -4.38 -15.14 -7.73
N LEU A 76 -4.45 -15.75 -6.53
CA LEU A 76 -5.59 -15.67 -5.60
C LEU A 76 -6.94 -15.93 -6.27
N VAL A 77 -6.99 -17.00 -7.07
CA VAL A 77 -8.16 -17.39 -7.86
C VAL A 77 -9.34 -17.71 -6.94
N LYS A 78 -9.08 -18.43 -5.85
CA LYS A 78 -10.09 -18.76 -4.84
C LYS A 78 -10.26 -17.61 -3.85
N LYS A 79 -11.52 -17.26 -3.58
CA LYS A 79 -11.87 -16.14 -2.70
C LYS A 79 -11.51 -16.44 -1.25
N GLU A 80 -11.67 -17.69 -0.82
CA GLU A 80 -11.39 -18.10 0.56
C GLU A 80 -9.89 -17.98 0.89
N GLU A 81 -9.02 -18.21 -0.09
CA GLU A 81 -7.56 -18.14 0.07
C GLU A 81 -7.03 -16.70 0.17
N ARG A 82 -7.84 -15.68 -0.19
CA ARG A 82 -7.45 -14.26 -0.13
C ARG A 82 -7.28 -13.72 1.28
N ILE A 83 -7.88 -14.39 2.27
CA ILE A 83 -7.79 -13.98 3.67
C ILE A 83 -6.34 -13.97 4.16
N TYR A 84 -5.55 -15.00 3.81
CA TYR A 84 -4.17 -15.12 4.30
C TYR A 84 -3.25 -14.03 3.75
N PRO A 85 -3.17 -13.79 2.43
CA PRO A 85 -2.38 -12.67 1.88
C PRO A 85 -2.81 -11.30 2.41
N TYR A 86 -4.11 -11.07 2.63
CA TYR A 86 -4.59 -9.78 3.13
C TYR A 86 -4.19 -9.58 4.60
N LEU A 87 -4.31 -10.61 5.44
CA LEU A 87 -3.83 -10.56 6.83
C LEU A 87 -2.32 -10.39 6.89
N THR A 88 -1.56 -11.08 6.03
CA THR A 88 -0.11 -10.90 5.92
C THR A 88 0.24 -9.47 5.50
N ALA A 89 -0.51 -8.89 4.57
CA ALA A 89 -0.34 -7.49 4.17
C ALA A 89 -0.62 -6.52 5.33
N ALA A 90 -1.74 -6.68 6.02
CA ALA A 90 -2.09 -5.85 7.18
C ALA A 90 -1.04 -5.97 8.30
N ALA A 91 -0.59 -7.18 8.62
CA ALA A 91 0.44 -7.40 9.63
C ALA A 91 1.78 -6.74 9.25
N SER A 92 2.20 -6.86 7.97
CA SER A 92 3.40 -6.21 7.47
C SER A 92 3.31 -4.68 7.55
N MET A 93 2.16 -4.12 7.19
CA MET A 93 1.90 -2.67 7.32
C MET A 93 1.90 -2.22 8.79
N LEU A 94 1.29 -2.97 9.71
CA LEU A 94 1.31 -2.67 11.14
C LEU A 94 2.74 -2.71 11.71
N ALA A 95 3.53 -3.72 11.35
CA ALA A 95 4.93 -3.82 11.76
C ALA A 95 5.73 -2.61 11.25
N THR A 96 5.48 -2.20 10.00
CA THR A 96 6.10 -1.03 9.38
C THR A 96 5.71 0.26 10.10
N ALA A 97 4.42 0.46 10.38
CA ALA A 97 3.94 1.63 11.13
C ALA A 97 4.54 1.68 12.55
N ASN A 98 4.60 0.55 13.26
CA ASN A 98 5.23 0.49 14.58
C ASN A 98 6.74 0.76 14.52
N PHE A 99 7.44 0.31 13.48
CA PHE A 99 8.85 0.65 13.27
C PHE A 99 9.01 2.16 13.06
N LEU A 100 8.22 2.74 12.16
CA LEU A 100 8.23 4.17 11.85
C LEU A 100 7.93 5.02 13.10
N ALA A 101 6.91 4.66 13.88
CA ALA A 101 6.56 5.34 15.13
C ALA A 101 7.71 5.47 16.13
N ARG A 102 8.72 4.58 16.07
CA ARG A 102 9.87 4.55 16.97
C ARG A 102 11.11 5.27 16.43
N ASN A 103 11.08 5.76 15.19
CA ASN A 103 12.25 6.30 14.47
C ASN A 103 12.09 7.79 14.09
N GLU A 104 11.33 8.57 14.87
CA GLU A 104 11.22 10.03 14.74
C GLU A 104 10.83 10.55 13.34
N VAL A 105 10.11 9.73 12.55
CA VAL A 105 9.56 10.18 11.27
C VAL A 105 8.30 11.03 11.46
N PRO A 106 7.96 11.91 10.49
CA PRO A 106 6.72 12.67 10.53
C PRO A 106 5.52 11.77 10.83
N MET A 107 4.67 12.21 11.75
CA MET A 107 3.58 11.38 12.27
C MET A 107 2.57 11.02 11.18
N GLU A 108 2.42 11.90 10.20
CA GLU A 108 1.59 11.74 9.00
C GLU A 108 1.97 10.50 8.20
N VAL A 109 3.27 10.20 8.09
CA VAL A 109 3.79 8.98 7.45
C VAL A 109 3.33 7.76 8.22
N THR A 110 3.51 7.77 9.54
CA THR A 110 3.11 6.64 10.41
C THR A 110 1.61 6.39 10.35
N PHE A 111 0.80 7.44 10.43
CA PHE A 111 -0.66 7.35 10.35
C PHE A 111 -1.16 6.92 8.98
N SER A 112 -0.51 7.35 7.90
CA SER A 112 -0.80 6.88 6.54
C SER A 112 -0.68 5.36 6.42
N ILE A 113 0.41 4.78 6.93
CA ILE A 113 0.64 3.34 6.88
C ILE A 113 -0.32 2.60 7.82
N LEU A 114 -0.58 3.14 9.02
CA LEU A 114 -1.53 2.56 9.96
C LEU A 114 -2.96 2.55 9.37
N ALA A 115 -3.40 3.65 8.77
CA ALA A 115 -4.70 3.74 8.10
C ALA A 115 -4.80 2.75 6.94
N SER A 116 -3.73 2.59 6.15
CA SER A 116 -3.66 1.58 5.08
C SER A 116 -3.82 0.17 5.65
N ALA A 117 -3.17 -0.15 6.77
CA ALA A 117 -3.31 -1.44 7.45
C ALA A 117 -4.75 -1.69 7.90
N VAL A 118 -5.41 -0.68 8.48
CA VAL A 118 -6.82 -0.75 8.90
C VAL A 118 -7.73 -0.98 7.70
N VAL A 119 -7.51 -0.30 6.57
CA VAL A 119 -8.29 -0.47 5.35
C VAL A 119 -8.12 -1.87 4.77
N VAL A 120 -6.90 -2.41 4.74
CA VAL A 120 -6.64 -3.79 4.27
C VAL A 120 -7.27 -4.82 5.22
N PHE A 121 -7.19 -4.58 6.52
CA PHE A 121 -7.83 -5.44 7.52
C PHE A 121 -9.35 -5.41 7.40
N ALA A 122 -9.96 -4.24 7.29
CA ALA A 122 -11.39 -4.08 7.04
C ALA A 122 -11.80 -4.74 5.71
N SER A 123 -10.98 -4.61 4.68
CA SER A 123 -11.19 -5.29 3.39
C SER A 123 -11.19 -6.81 3.54
N THR A 124 -10.40 -7.34 4.45
CA THR A 124 -10.37 -8.78 4.79
C THR A 124 -11.70 -9.23 5.38
N ILE A 125 -12.26 -8.46 6.33
CA ILE A 125 -13.57 -8.74 6.93
C ILE A 125 -14.68 -8.61 5.88
N ALA A 126 -14.56 -7.66 4.96
CA ALA A 126 -15.52 -7.42 3.89
C ALA A 126 -15.43 -8.46 2.76
N LEU A 127 -14.38 -9.29 2.69
CA LEU A 127 -14.17 -10.27 1.62
C LEU A 127 -15.42 -11.14 1.40
N PRO A 128 -16.05 -11.78 2.40
CA PRO A 128 -17.21 -12.64 2.18
C PRO A 128 -18.38 -11.92 1.52
N PHE A 129 -18.60 -10.64 1.85
CA PHE A 129 -19.78 -9.86 1.47
C PHE A 129 -19.65 -9.17 0.11
N PHE A 130 -18.45 -8.70 -0.24
CA PHE A 130 -18.23 -7.92 -1.47
C PHE A 130 -17.01 -8.41 -2.25
N LYS A 131 -17.01 -8.23 -3.58
CA LYS A 131 -15.77 -8.26 -4.37
C LYS A 131 -15.02 -6.96 -4.07
N SER A 132 -14.37 -6.89 -2.91
CA SER A 132 -13.58 -5.71 -2.52
C SER A 132 -12.55 -5.41 -3.60
N SER A 133 -12.66 -4.23 -4.22
CA SER A 133 -11.66 -3.72 -5.15
C SER A 133 -10.57 -3.03 -4.34
N ALA A 134 -9.45 -3.73 -4.15
CA ALA A 134 -8.29 -3.19 -3.44
C ALA A 134 -7.81 -1.86 -4.04
N HIS A 135 -8.00 -1.67 -5.35
CA HIS A 135 -7.75 -0.39 -6.04
C HIS A 135 -8.63 0.74 -5.52
N MET A 136 -9.95 0.53 -5.40
CA MET A 136 -10.85 1.58 -4.90
C MET A 136 -10.57 1.94 -3.45
N ALA A 137 -10.27 0.96 -2.61
CA ALA A 137 -9.93 1.19 -1.21
C ALA A 137 -8.62 1.99 -1.08
N GLY A 138 -7.63 1.68 -1.92
CA GLY A 138 -6.38 2.43 -1.99
C GLY A 138 -6.56 3.87 -2.48
N ILE A 139 -7.34 4.08 -3.54
CA ILE A 139 -7.65 5.42 -4.08
C ILE A 139 -8.40 6.26 -3.03
N ALA A 140 -9.43 5.70 -2.41
CA ALA A 140 -10.18 6.40 -1.35
C ALA A 140 -9.27 6.79 -0.17
N GLY A 141 -8.37 5.89 0.24
CA GLY A 141 -7.38 6.18 1.28
C GLY A 141 -6.41 7.29 0.87
N PHE A 142 -5.95 7.30 -0.37
CA PHE A 142 -5.05 8.34 -0.90
C PHE A 142 -5.75 9.71 -0.97
N ILE A 143 -7.00 9.75 -1.42
CA ILE A 143 -7.81 10.98 -1.43
C ILE A 143 -8.01 11.51 0.00
N ALA A 144 -8.35 10.64 0.96
CA ALA A 144 -8.53 11.03 2.35
C ALA A 144 -7.24 11.59 2.97
N LEU A 145 -6.10 10.95 2.69
CA LEU A 145 -4.79 11.45 3.10
C LEU A 145 -4.50 12.83 2.52
N TYR A 146 -4.74 13.02 1.22
CA TYR A 146 -4.53 14.29 0.54
C TYR A 146 -5.39 15.41 1.16
N LEU A 147 -6.70 15.18 1.33
CA LEU A 147 -7.61 16.18 1.92
C LEU A 147 -7.15 16.58 3.32
N ARG A 148 -6.73 15.60 4.12
CA ARG A 148 -6.22 15.86 5.46
C ARG A 148 -4.96 16.72 5.45
N LEU A 149 -4.02 16.47 4.55
CA LEU A 149 -2.78 17.25 4.44
C LEU A 149 -3.07 18.67 3.93
N PHE A 150 -4.00 18.81 2.98
CA PHE A 150 -4.43 20.11 2.47
C PHE A 150 -5.04 20.96 3.58
N ASP A 151 -6.00 20.43 4.35
CA ASP A 151 -6.65 21.15 5.43
C ASP A 151 -5.67 21.55 6.55
N PHE A 152 -4.70 20.68 6.86
CA PHE A 152 -3.81 20.87 8.01
C PHE A 152 -2.61 21.77 7.72
N TYR A 153 -2.07 21.72 6.49
CA TYR A 153 -0.89 22.51 6.11
C TYR A 153 -1.20 23.66 5.13
N ASN A 154 -2.44 23.77 4.65
CA ASN A 154 -2.85 24.71 3.60
C ASN A 154 -1.98 24.59 2.33
N GLN A 155 -1.48 23.38 2.05
CA GLN A 155 -0.62 23.08 0.92
C GLN A 155 -1.22 21.92 0.11
N GLY A 156 -1.56 22.19 -1.15
CA GLY A 156 -2.06 21.22 -2.12
C GLY A 156 -2.80 21.87 -3.28
N SER A 157 -2.83 21.20 -4.43
CA SER A 157 -3.60 21.61 -5.61
C SER A 157 -4.60 20.52 -6.00
N LEU A 158 -5.89 20.90 -6.16
CA LEU A 158 -6.99 20.00 -6.58
C LEU A 158 -6.64 19.22 -7.87
N LEU A 159 -5.73 19.76 -8.68
CA LEU A 159 -5.19 19.17 -9.91
C LEU A 159 -4.45 17.84 -9.67
N VAL A 160 -3.80 17.66 -8.52
CA VAL A 160 -3.07 16.42 -8.19
C VAL A 160 -4.06 15.27 -7.91
N VAL A 161 -5.20 15.56 -7.28
CA VAL A 161 -6.25 14.57 -7.02
C VAL A 161 -6.90 14.10 -8.32
N ILE A 162 -7.22 15.05 -9.21
CA ILE A 162 -7.87 14.77 -10.49
C ILE A 162 -6.91 14.02 -11.45
N ALA A 163 -5.60 14.27 -11.36
CA ALA A 163 -4.62 13.58 -12.20
C ALA A 163 -4.35 12.13 -11.79
N LEU A 164 -4.70 11.74 -10.56
CA LEU A 164 -4.39 10.41 -9.98
C LEU A 164 -5.63 9.53 -9.77
N SER A 165 -6.85 10.07 -9.94
CA SER A 165 -8.13 9.36 -9.90
C SER A 165 -8.56 8.86 -11.28
#